data_AF-A0A3S0ZMS6-F1
#
_entry.id   AF-A0A3S0ZMS6-F1
#
_cell.length_a   1.000
_cell.length_b   1.000
_cell.length_c   1.000
_cell.angle_alpha   90.00
_cell.angle_beta   90.00
_cell.angle_gamma   90.00
#
_symmetry.space_group_name_H-M   'P 1'
#
loop_
_entity.id
_entity.type
_entity.pdbx_description
1 polymer ?
#
loop_
_entity_poly.entity_id
_entity_poly.type
_entity_poly.pdbx_seq_one_letter_code
_entity_poly.pdbx_strand_id
1 'polypeptide(L)' 'MTMKEMLSDEELGAQAGQWRKRALQGDLHARGIAHELEREMRRRCGAPSTNYDTLDLRSLDLRTVTQRRWWWFWRGSGS' A
#
# COMPACT_ATOMS: atom_id res chain seq x y z
N MET A 1 5.37 -24.74 -4.81
CA MET A 1 3.92 -24.58 -4.74
C MET A 1 3.55 -24.17 -3.33
N THR A 2 3.39 -22.87 -3.10
CA THR A 2 3.00 -22.28 -1.81
C THR A 2 1.47 -22.11 -1.77
N MET A 3 0.86 -22.10 -0.59
CA MET A 3 -0.62 -22.04 -0.43
C MET A 3 -1.27 -20.89 -1.23
N LYS A 4 -0.62 -19.73 -1.33
CA LYS A 4 -1.11 -18.59 -2.13
C LYS A 4 -1.10 -18.82 -3.65
N GLU A 5 -0.24 -19.71 -4.14
CA GLU A 5 -0.20 -20.09 -5.56
C GLU A 5 -1.38 -20.99 -5.95
N MET A 6 -2.04 -21.62 -4.98
CA MET A 6 -3.21 -22.48 -5.20
C MET A 6 -4.55 -21.73 -5.16
N LEU A 7 -4.56 -20.50 -4.63
CA LEU A 7 -5.76 -19.67 -4.58
C LEU A 7 -6.13 -19.16 -5.97
N SER A 8 -7.42 -19.04 -6.26
CA SER A 8 -7.89 -18.27 -7.42
C SER A 8 -7.61 -16.77 -7.23
N ASP A 9 -7.64 -16.00 -8.32
CA ASP A 9 -7.35 -14.56 -8.26
C ASP A 9 -8.39 -13.79 -7.42
N GLU A 10 -9.66 -14.23 -7.44
CA GLU A 10 -10.73 -13.66 -6.64
C GLU A 10 -10.52 -13.93 -5.14
N GLU A 11 -10.21 -15.17 -4.77
CA GLU A 11 -9.92 -15.55 -3.38
C GLU A 11 -8.67 -14.84 -2.86
N LEU A 12 -7.65 -14.70 -3.71
CA LEU A 12 -6.42 -14.01 -3.39
C LEU A 12 -6.70 -12.53 -3.06
N GLY A 13 -7.53 -11.86 -3.87
CA GLY A 13 -7.98 -10.49 -3.63
C GLY A 13 -8.83 -10.33 -2.37
N ALA A 14 -9.79 -11.24 -2.17
CA ALA A 14 -10.65 -11.24 -0.99
C ALA A 14 -9.83 -11.40 0.30
N GLN A 15 -8.91 -12.36 0.34
CA GLN A 15 -8.05 -12.60 1.50
C GLN A 15 -7.08 -11.44 1.74
N ALA A 16 -6.44 -10.91 0.69
CA ALA A 16 -5.58 -9.74 0.81
C ALA A 16 -6.32 -8.57 1.47
N GLY A 17 -7.55 -8.28 1.02
CA GLY A 17 -8.40 -7.23 1.57
C GLY A 17 -8.79 -7.46 3.04
N GLN A 18 -9.13 -8.69 3.42
CA GLN A 18 -9.47 -9.03 4.80
C GLN A 18 -8.26 -8.85 5.74
N TRP A 19 -7.09 -9.35 5.34
CA TRP A 19 -5.86 -9.18 6.12
C TRP A 19 -5.43 -7.71 6.19
N ARG A 20 -5.63 -6.94 5.12
CA ARG A 20 -5.37 -5.50 5.13
C ARG A 20 -6.26 -4.77 6.14
N LYS A 21 -7.56 -5.09 6.22
CA LYS A 21 -8.47 -4.53 7.23
C LYS A 21 -8.00 -4.82 8.65
N ARG A 22 -7.57 -6.06 8.93
CA ARG A 22 -7.00 -6.44 10.24
C ARG A 22 -5.70 -5.71 10.55
N ALA A 23 -4.82 -5.54 9.56
CA ALA A 23 -3.60 -4.78 9.72
C ALA A 23 -3.86 -3.30 10.06
N LEU A 24 -4.90 -2.70 9.47
CA LEU A 24 -5.33 -1.33 9.79
C LEU A 24 -5.93 -1.20 11.19
N GLN A 25 -6.45 -2.29 11.76
CA GLN A 25 -6.92 -2.36 13.14
C GLN A 25 -5.78 -2.58 14.16
N GLY A 26 -4.52 -2.72 13.69
CA GLY A 26 -3.34 -2.83 14.55
C GLY A 26 -2.73 -4.22 14.65
N ASP A 27 -3.23 -5.22 13.89
CA ASP A 27 -2.61 -6.55 13.85
C ASP A 27 -1.31 -6.53 13.04
N LEU A 28 -0.18 -6.70 13.74
CA LEU A 28 1.16 -6.70 13.15
C LEU A 28 1.40 -7.89 12.21
N HIS A 29 0.86 -9.06 12.53
CA HIS A 29 1.04 -10.26 11.71
C HIS A 29 0.18 -10.20 10.44
N ALA A 30 -1.01 -9.60 10.54
CA ALA A 30 -1.90 -9.38 9.41
C ALA A 30 -1.23 -8.57 8.28
N ARG A 31 -0.34 -7.64 8.63
CA ARG A 31 0.40 -6.84 7.63
C ARG A 31 1.27 -7.73 6.73
N GLY A 32 1.98 -8.69 7.30
CA GLY A 32 2.84 -9.61 6.55
C GLY A 32 2.03 -10.48 5.59
N ILE A 33 0.93 -11.06 6.10
CA ILE A 33 0.06 -11.94 5.33
C ILE A 33 -0.61 -11.17 4.18
N ALA A 34 -1.14 -9.98 4.45
CA ALA A 34 -1.70 -9.10 3.42
C ALA A 34 -0.68 -8.80 2.32
N HIS A 35 0.55 -8.43 2.72
CA HIS A 35 1.60 -8.08 1.77
C HIS A 35 2.00 -9.25 0.85
N GLU A 36 2.04 -10.47 1.38
CA GLU A 36 2.35 -11.64 0.57
C GLU A 36 1.28 -11.94 -0.49
N LEU A 37 0.01 -11.83 -0.11
CA LEU A 37 -1.12 -12.03 -1.02
C LEU A 37 -1.18 -10.92 -2.07
N GLU A 38 -1.00 -9.66 -1.69
CA GLU A 38 -0.92 -8.53 -2.62
C GLU A 38 0.25 -8.66 -3.61
N ARG A 39 1.39 -9.20 -3.15
CA ARG A 39 2.55 -9.46 -4.02
C ARG A 39 2.25 -10.56 -5.03
N GLU A 40 1.57 -11.61 -4.60
CA GLU A 40 1.08 -12.67 -5.48
C GLU A 40 0.14 -12.08 -6.54
N MET A 41 -0.83 -11.25 -6.14
CA MET A 41 -1.76 -10.57 -7.08
C MET A 41 -1.01 -9.74 -8.11
N ARG A 42 -0.04 -8.92 -7.67
CA ARG A 42 0.76 -8.08 -8.57
C ARG A 42 1.58 -8.87 -9.60
N ARG A 43 2.02 -10.07 -9.25
CA ARG A 43 2.72 -10.95 -10.20
C ARG A 43 1.76 -11.58 -11.22
N ARG A 44 0.51 -11.89 -10.85
CA ARG A 44 -0.48 -12.50 -11.76
C ARG A 44 -1.13 -11.46 -12.68
N CYS A 45 -1.61 -10.37 -12.10
CA CYS A 45 -2.40 -9.36 -12.81
C CYS A 45 -1.56 -8.18 -13.32
N GLY A 46 -0.27 -8.12 -12.95
CA GLY A 46 0.59 -6.96 -13.17
C GLY A 46 0.45 -5.89 -12.08
N ALA A 47 1.28 -4.85 -12.17
CA ALA A 47 1.16 -3.70 -11.28
C ALA A 47 -0.11 -2.90 -11.61
N PRO A 48 -0.81 -2.34 -10.60
CA PRO A 48 -1.87 -1.37 -10.85
C PRO A 48 -1.33 -0.27 -11.77
N SER A 49 -2.08 0.08 -12.81
CA SER A 49 -1.72 1.22 -13.66
C SER A 49 -1.74 2.47 -12.79
N THR A 50 -0.56 3.06 -12.57
CA THR A 50 -0.48 4.39 -11.97
C THR A 50 -0.93 5.38 -13.02
N ASN A 51 -1.96 6.18 -12.71
CA ASN A 51 -2.36 7.26 -13.61
C ASN A 51 -1.32 8.38 -13.54
N TYR A 52 -0.43 8.43 -14.53
CA TYR A 52 0.64 9.40 -14.60
C TYR A 52 0.15 10.84 -14.84
N ASP A 53 -1.08 11.03 -15.33
CA ASP A 53 -1.66 12.37 -15.55
C ASP A 53 -1.91 13.11 -14.23
N THR A 54 -2.06 12.38 -13.12
CA THR A 54 -2.23 12.96 -11.78
C THR A 54 -0.91 13.23 -11.06
N LEU A 55 0.22 12.80 -11.63
CA LEU A 55 1.52 12.92 -11.00
C LEU A 55 2.12 14.30 -11.28
N ASP A 56 2.50 15.02 -10.23
CA ASP A 56 3.22 16.30 -10.38
C ASP A 56 4.66 16.05 -10.84
N LEU A 57 4.89 16.22 -12.14
CA LEU A 57 6.19 16.03 -12.81
C LEU A 57 7.08 17.29 -12.80
N ARG A 58 6.68 18.38 -12.13
CA ARG A 58 7.50 19.59 -12.05
C ARG A 58 8.84 19.30 -11.35
N SER A 59 9.86 20.11 -11.63
CA SER A 59 11.17 20.00 -10.99
C SER A 59 11.07 19.99 -9.47
N LEU A 60 11.97 19.25 -8.82
CA LEU A 60 11.95 19.06 -7.36
C LEU A 60 11.90 20.39 -6.59
N ASP A 61 12.64 21.40 -7.06
CA ASP A 61 12.69 22.74 -6.46
C ASP A 61 11.33 23.46 -6.46
N LEU A 62 10.47 23.21 -7.46
CA LEU A 62 9.13 23.78 -7.53
C LEU A 62 8.13 23.00 -6.66
N ARG A 63 8.40 21.71 -6.41
CA ARG A 63 7.55 20.82 -5.60
C ARG A 63 7.77 21.02 -4.10
N THR A 64 9.01 21.23 -3.67
CA THR A 64 9.37 21.41 -2.26
C THR A 64 8.79 22.69 -1.65
N VAL A 65 8.64 23.75 -2.44
CA VAL A 65 8.02 25.02 -2.01
C VAL A 65 6.52 24.84 -1.70
N THR A 66 5.85 23.92 -2.39
CA THR A 66 4.40 23.70 -2.26
C THR A 66 4.04 22.62 -1.23
N GLN A 67 4.97 21.71 -0.91
CA GLN A 67 4.74 20.68 0.12
C GLN A 67 4.80 21.28 1.54
N ARG A 68 3.68 21.83 2.00
CA ARG A 68 3.48 22.11 3.43
C ARG A 68 3.72 20.83 4.23
N ARG A 69 4.67 20.89 5.15
CA ARG A 69 5.17 19.79 5.97
C ARG A 69 4.17 19.43 7.07
N TRP A 70 2.97 18.99 6.69
CA TRP A 70 1.87 18.63 7.59
C TRP A 70 2.26 17.56 8.62
N TRP A 71 3.30 16.75 8.33
CA TRP A 71 3.86 15.78 9.28
C TRP A 71 4.58 16.41 10.49
N TRP A 72 4.96 17.69 10.43
CA TRP A 72 5.51 18.40 11.61
C TRP A 72 4.48 18.57 12.71
N PHE A 73 3.19 18.62 12.36
CA PHE A 73 2.09 18.72 13.31
C PHE A 73 2.07 17.55 14.30
N TRP A 74 2.54 16.38 13.88
CA TRP A 74 2.61 15.18 14.72
C TRP A 74 3.91 15.05 15.53
N ARG A 75 4.88 15.95 15.37
CA ARG A 75 6.17 15.91 16.08
C ARG A 75 6.13 16.65 17.44
N GLY A 76 5.12 17.48 17.68
CA GLY A 76 4.98 18.28 18.91
C GLY A 76 4.09 17.69 20.00
N SER A 77 3.42 16.56 19.75
CA SER A 77 2.45 15.96 20.68
C SER A 77 3.06 14.99 21.71
N GLY A 78 4.31 15.21 22.07
CA GLY A 78 5.04 14.41 23.07
C GLY A 78 5.89 15.30 23.96
N SER A 79 5.26 15.96 24.93
CA SER A 79 5.89 16.51 26.14
C SER A 79 4.96 16.24 27.32
#